data_AF-A0A5K1VUF6-F1
#
_entry.id   AF-A0A5K1VUF6-F1
#
_cell.length_a   1.000
_cell.length_b   1.000
_cell.length_c   1.000
_cell.angle_alpha   90.00
_cell.angle_beta   90.00
_cell.angle_gamma   90.00
#
_symmetry.space_group_name_H-M   'P 1'
#
loop_
_entity.id
_entity.type
_entity.pdbx_description
1 polymer ?
#
loop_
_entity_poly.entity_id
_entity_poly.type
_entity_poly.pdbx_seq_one_letter_code
_entity_poly.pdbx_strand_id
1 'polypeptide(L)'
;MQSEETLHKNYINLEYKIKNSKGKEISLEWKKETGYKRKYQFREKRNYQVAQQSIFLALLNDYFEIELLPPIKRSNVAIQLLRINRLVHGEDSILFNLVVEHRCNDLFQRDIENGVSIKTAMRRMETYKISEGLHLLIDLLFELGYIFVSRITKGAQGSQRIETVKEIWRNGKIILEKNDIEEIGTKINSYFFNEIKSQSNYTISRGLNLLKIE
;
A
#
# COMPACT_ATOMS: atom_id res chain seq x y z
N MET A 1 38.84 11.06 -29.93
CA MET A 1 38.09 11.36 -28.68
C MET A 1 36.70 11.85 -29.09
N GLN A 2 35.79 10.92 -29.33
CA GLN A 2 34.40 11.24 -29.69
C GLN A 2 33.59 11.37 -28.39
N SER A 3 32.79 12.43 -28.27
CA SER A 3 32.04 12.79 -27.07
C SER A 3 30.95 11.77 -26.74
N GLU A 4 30.70 11.56 -25.44
CA GLU A 4 29.70 10.63 -24.88
C GLU A 4 28.27 10.83 -25.44
N GLU A 5 27.95 12.01 -25.97
CA GLU A 5 26.69 12.27 -26.70
C GLU A 5 26.51 11.42 -27.97
N THR A 6 27.63 11.03 -28.61
CA THR A 6 27.60 10.20 -29.82
C THR A 6 27.34 8.73 -29.48
N LEU A 7 27.80 8.28 -28.31
CA LEU A 7 27.53 6.93 -27.80
C LEU A 7 26.08 6.78 -27.30
N HIS A 8 25.51 7.83 -26.69
CA HIS A 8 24.11 7.79 -26.22
C HIS A 8 23.08 7.79 -27.36
N LYS A 9 23.39 8.43 -28.50
CA LYS A 9 22.54 8.37 -29.70
C LYS A 9 22.57 7.01 -30.41
N ASN A 10 23.68 6.27 -30.31
CA ASN A 10 23.81 4.96 -30.95
C ASN A 10 23.09 3.81 -30.21
N TYR A 11 22.68 4.01 -28.96
CA TYR A 11 21.91 2.99 -28.21
C TYR A 11 20.39 3.04 -28.43
N ILE A 12 19.86 4.03 -29.14
CA ILE A 12 18.41 4.21 -29.33
C ILE A 12 17.89 3.58 -30.64
N ASN A 13 18.77 3.21 -31.59
CA ASN A 13 18.34 2.76 -32.93
C ASN A 13 18.78 1.33 -33.31
N LEU A 14 18.80 0.40 -32.35
CA LEU A 14 18.78 -1.03 -32.67
C LEU A 14 17.33 -1.53 -32.66
N GLU A 15 16.62 -1.28 -33.76
CA GLU A 15 15.33 -1.91 -34.04
C GLU A 15 15.53 -3.42 -34.24
N TYR A 16 15.28 -4.21 -33.20
CA TYR A 16 15.20 -5.67 -33.33
C TYR A 16 13.91 -6.03 -34.09
N LYS A 17 14.04 -6.31 -35.38
CA LYS A 17 12.97 -6.84 -36.22
C LYS A 17 12.73 -8.32 -35.92
N ILE A 18 11.75 -8.61 -35.07
CA ILE A 18 11.31 -9.99 -34.77
C ILE A 18 10.08 -10.29 -35.64
N LYS A 19 10.16 -11.34 -36.47
CA LYS A 19 9.03 -11.86 -37.26
C LYS A 19 8.26 -12.88 -36.42
N ASN A 20 6.93 -12.79 -36.42
CA ASN A 20 6.10 -13.83 -35.78
C ASN A 20 6.01 -15.10 -36.66
N SER A 21 5.42 -16.17 -36.11
CA SER A 21 5.25 -17.47 -36.77
C SER A 21 4.39 -17.46 -38.05
N LYS A 22 3.82 -16.30 -38.43
CA LYS A 22 3.08 -16.09 -39.68
C LYS A 22 3.78 -15.11 -40.63
N GLY A 23 5.06 -14.78 -40.38
CA GLY A 23 5.88 -13.94 -41.25
C GLY A 23 5.54 -12.44 -41.24
N LYS A 24 4.65 -11.99 -40.33
CA LYS A 24 4.27 -10.56 -40.24
C LYS A 24 5.27 -9.81 -39.38
N GLU A 25 5.81 -8.72 -39.93
CA GLU A 25 6.70 -7.78 -39.24
C GLU A 25 5.88 -6.98 -38.22
N ILE A 26 6.30 -6.98 -36.95
CA ILE A 26 5.61 -6.24 -35.88
C ILE A 26 6.57 -5.18 -35.36
N SER A 27 6.21 -3.90 -35.47
CA SER A 27 6.92 -2.82 -34.79
C SER A 27 6.41 -2.71 -33.35
N LEU A 28 7.31 -2.84 -32.37
CA LEU A 28 7.02 -2.55 -30.96
C LEU A 28 7.18 -1.04 -30.73
N GLU A 29 6.19 -0.27 -31.18
CA GLU A 29 6.11 1.15 -30.89
C GLU A 29 5.63 1.34 -29.43
N TRP A 30 6.49 1.85 -28.55
CA TRP A 30 6.12 2.21 -27.17
C TRP A 30 5.17 3.40 -27.18
N LYS A 31 3.85 3.16 -27.23
CA LYS A 31 2.85 4.21 -27.06
C LYS A 31 2.80 4.65 -25.59
N LYS A 32 3.15 5.91 -25.31
CA LYS A 32 2.94 6.54 -23.99
C LYS A 32 1.46 6.45 -23.61
N GLU A 33 1.13 5.75 -22.52
CA GLU A 33 -0.25 5.69 -22.02
C GLU A 33 -0.78 7.09 -21.66
N THR A 34 -2.00 7.40 -22.12
CA THR A 34 -2.66 8.70 -21.91
C THR A 34 -2.83 9.02 -20.42
N GLY A 35 -2.71 10.30 -20.05
CA GLY A 35 -2.71 10.75 -18.64
C GLY A 35 -3.98 10.37 -17.85
N TYR A 36 -5.12 10.25 -18.53
CA TYR A 36 -6.40 9.86 -17.92
C TYR A 36 -6.37 8.43 -17.36
N LYS A 37 -5.83 7.47 -18.12
CA LYS A 37 -5.71 6.06 -17.71
C LYS A 37 -4.80 5.90 -16.48
N ARG A 38 -3.71 6.66 -16.40
CA ARG A 38 -2.79 6.67 -15.25
C ARG A 38 -3.46 7.17 -13.96
N LYS A 39 -4.29 8.22 -14.04
CA LYS A 39 -5.01 8.75 -12.88
C LYS A 39 -6.00 7.74 -12.30
N TYR A 40 -6.71 7.03 -13.17
CA TYR A 40 -7.66 5.99 -12.77
C TYR A 40 -6.95 4.83 -12.06
N GLN A 41 -5.86 4.31 -12.64
CA GLN A 41 -5.05 3.26 -12.01
C GLN A 41 -4.47 3.67 -10.65
N PHE A 42 -4.09 4.94 -10.48
CA PHE A 42 -3.61 5.43 -9.18
C PHE A 42 -4.70 5.42 -8.12
N ARG A 43 -5.92 5.84 -8.49
CA ARG A 43 -7.09 5.82 -7.59
C ARG A 43 -7.44 4.40 -7.18
N GLU A 44 -7.52 3.47 -8.14
CA GLU A 44 -7.81 2.05 -7.85
C GLU A 44 -6.79 1.43 -6.90
N LYS A 45 -5.49 1.66 -7.16
CA LYS A 45 -4.42 1.19 -6.26
C LYS A 45 -4.59 1.75 -4.86
N ARG A 46 -4.92 3.03 -4.72
CA ARG A 46 -5.12 3.67 -3.42
C ARG A 46 -6.34 3.09 -2.71
N ASN A 47 -7.46 2.96 -3.41
CA ASN A 47 -8.68 2.37 -2.86
C ASN A 47 -8.41 0.93 -2.37
N TYR A 48 -7.69 0.13 -3.16
CA TYR A 48 -7.35 -1.23 -2.77
C TYR A 48 -6.45 -1.27 -1.53
N GLN A 49 -5.50 -0.34 -1.38
CA GLN A 49 -4.69 -0.20 -0.16
C GLN A 49 -5.54 0.17 1.06
N VAL A 50 -6.57 1.00 0.88
CA VAL A 50 -7.50 1.33 1.96
C VAL A 50 -8.33 0.12 2.36
N ALA A 51 -8.81 -0.65 1.38
CA ALA A 51 -9.55 -1.87 1.62
C ALA A 51 -8.68 -2.91 2.36
N GLN A 52 -7.43 -3.12 1.92
CA GLN A 52 -6.45 -3.95 2.61
C GLN A 52 -6.24 -3.50 4.08
N GLN A 53 -5.99 -2.21 4.32
CA GLN A 53 -5.79 -1.69 5.68
C GLN A 53 -6.98 -2.03 6.57
N SER A 54 -8.20 -1.86 6.04
CA SER A 54 -9.43 -2.05 6.79
C SER A 54 -9.67 -3.53 7.13
N ILE A 55 -9.37 -4.45 6.19
CA ILE A 55 -9.37 -5.89 6.47
C ILE A 55 -8.34 -6.26 7.54
N PHE A 56 -7.13 -5.72 7.46
CA PHE A 56 -6.09 -6.05 8.43
C PHE A 56 -6.46 -5.57 9.83
N LEU A 57 -7.03 -4.37 9.94
CA LEU A 57 -7.56 -3.86 11.21
C LEU A 57 -8.72 -4.71 11.73
N ALA A 58 -9.61 -5.17 10.86
CA ALA A 58 -10.68 -6.08 11.26
C ALA A 58 -10.16 -7.39 11.84
N LEU A 59 -9.18 -8.01 11.18
CA LEU A 59 -8.54 -9.24 11.66
C LEU A 59 -7.75 -9.03 12.96
N LEU A 60 -7.07 -7.88 13.11
CA LEU A 60 -6.33 -7.55 14.33
C LEU A 60 -7.28 -7.25 15.50
N ASN A 61 -8.49 -6.74 15.25
CA ASN A 61 -9.43 -6.41 16.31
C ASN A 61 -9.88 -7.63 17.13
N ASP A 62 -9.78 -8.84 16.59
CA ASP A 62 -10.02 -10.07 17.37
C ASP A 62 -9.01 -10.24 18.52
N TYR A 63 -7.83 -9.62 18.40
CA TYR A 63 -6.72 -9.75 19.32
C TYR A 63 -6.40 -8.46 20.07
N PHE A 64 -6.63 -7.31 19.45
CA PHE A 64 -6.25 -5.99 19.95
C PHE A 64 -7.45 -5.05 20.08
N GLU A 65 -7.41 -4.20 21.10
CA GLU A 65 -8.11 -2.92 21.05
C GLU A 65 -7.37 -2.00 20.09
N ILE A 66 -8.12 -1.26 19.27
CA ILE A 66 -7.56 -0.38 18.23
C ILE A 66 -7.94 1.06 18.55
N GLU A 67 -6.93 1.93 18.67
CA GLU A 67 -7.16 3.37 18.77
C GLU A 67 -6.83 4.06 17.44
N LEU A 68 -7.82 4.77 16.89
CA LEU A 68 -7.72 5.54 15.66
C LEU A 68 -7.73 7.04 15.96
N LEU A 69 -6.89 7.79 15.26
CA LEU A 69 -6.87 9.25 15.28
C LEU A 69 -7.89 9.82 14.29
N PRO A 70 -8.44 11.02 14.58
CA PRO A 70 -9.29 11.70 13.61
C PRO A 70 -8.53 12.02 12.30
N PRO A 71 -9.21 12.00 11.15
CA PRO A 71 -8.61 12.41 9.89
C PRO A 71 -8.21 13.89 9.95
N ILE A 72 -7.04 14.23 9.40
CA ILE A 72 -6.55 15.63 9.36
C ILE A 72 -7.50 16.49 8.52
N LYS A 73 -8.00 15.94 7.42
CA LYS A 73 -9.03 16.55 6.56
C LYS A 73 -10.00 15.46 6.12
N ARG A 74 -11.29 15.67 6.34
CA ARG A 74 -12.33 14.78 5.80
C ARG A 74 -12.52 15.03 4.31
N SER A 75 -12.54 13.94 3.54
CA SER A 75 -12.92 13.96 2.13
C SER A 75 -14.23 13.21 1.98
N ASN A 76 -15.17 13.80 1.26
CA ASN A 76 -16.44 13.14 0.92
C ASN A 76 -16.35 12.43 -0.44
N VAL A 77 -15.20 12.48 -1.12
CA VAL A 77 -15.05 12.04 -2.52
C VAL A 77 -14.11 10.83 -2.66
N ALA A 78 -13.13 10.70 -1.78
CA ALA A 78 -12.15 9.61 -1.81
C ALA A 78 -12.18 8.82 -0.50
N ILE A 79 -12.15 7.50 -0.63
CA ILE A 79 -11.97 6.57 0.49
C ILE A 79 -10.62 6.86 1.14
N GLN A 80 -10.59 7.02 2.46
CA GLN A 80 -9.41 7.48 3.19
C GLN A 80 -8.77 6.36 4.01
N LEU A 81 -7.43 6.39 4.09
CA LEU A 81 -6.72 5.56 5.05
C LEU A 81 -7.02 6.03 6.47
N LEU A 82 -7.17 5.04 7.35
CA LEU A 82 -7.38 5.25 8.77
C LEU A 82 -6.03 5.57 9.42
N ARG A 83 -6.03 6.54 10.32
CA ARG A 83 -4.83 6.94 11.07
C ARG A 83 -4.79 6.12 12.35
N ILE A 84 -4.02 5.05 12.36
CA ILE A 84 -3.89 4.17 13.53
C ILE A 84 -2.93 4.83 14.51
N ASN A 85 -3.36 5.03 15.77
CA ASN A 85 -2.49 5.54 16.82
C ASN A 85 -1.73 4.38 17.49
N ARG A 86 -2.47 3.49 18.14
CA ARG A 86 -1.91 2.35 18.88
C ARG A 86 -2.82 1.12 18.82
N LEU A 87 -2.20 -0.03 19.03
CA LEU A 87 -2.87 -1.32 19.24
C LEU A 87 -2.59 -1.76 20.69
N VAL A 88 -3.61 -2.21 21.42
CA VAL A 88 -3.49 -2.54 22.85
C VAL A 88 -3.92 -3.99 23.10
N HIS A 89 -3.14 -4.74 23.87
CA HIS A 89 -3.44 -6.11 24.30
C HIS A 89 -3.11 -6.28 25.79
N GLY A 90 -4.14 -6.23 26.64
CA GLY A 90 -3.92 -6.25 28.09
C GLY A 90 -3.17 -5.00 28.55
N GLU A 91 -2.01 -5.18 29.19
CA GLU A 91 -1.14 -4.08 29.63
C GLU A 91 -0.14 -3.63 28.55
N ASP A 92 0.02 -4.42 27.49
CA ASP A 92 0.94 -4.12 26.40
C ASP A 92 0.31 -3.20 25.36
N SER A 93 1.12 -2.31 24.80
CA SER A 93 0.70 -1.44 23.69
C SER A 93 1.77 -1.27 22.63
N ILE A 94 1.33 -1.25 21.38
CA ILE A 94 2.15 -0.96 20.21
C ILE A 94 1.78 0.44 19.74
N LEU A 95 2.70 1.39 19.87
CA LEU A 95 2.56 2.75 19.34
C LEU A 95 2.77 2.75 17.83
N PHE A 96 1.75 2.28 17.11
CA PHE A 96 1.77 2.00 15.67
C PHE A 96 2.27 3.20 14.85
N ASN A 97 1.76 4.39 15.12
CA ASN A 97 2.16 5.61 14.40
C ASN A 97 3.67 5.91 14.54
N LEU A 98 4.24 5.73 15.74
CA LEU A 98 5.66 5.97 16.00
C LEU A 98 6.55 4.93 15.31
N VAL A 99 6.15 3.66 15.31
CA VAL A 99 6.88 2.59 14.60
C VAL A 99 6.93 2.88 13.09
N VAL A 100 5.80 3.25 12.50
CA VAL A 100 5.73 3.61 11.07
C VAL A 100 6.55 4.86 10.78
N GLU A 101 6.50 5.88 11.63
CA GLU A 101 7.30 7.09 11.49
C GLU A 101 8.80 6.79 11.50
N HIS A 102 9.27 5.96 12.43
CA HIS A 102 10.66 5.53 12.48
C HIS A 102 11.09 4.83 11.18
N ARG A 103 10.33 3.81 10.73
CA ARG A 103 10.61 3.08 9.48
C ARG A 103 10.67 4.04 8.28
N CYS A 104 9.77 5.02 8.23
CA CYS A 104 9.74 6.02 7.17
C CYS A 104 10.95 6.97 7.20
N ASN A 105 11.41 7.36 8.39
CA ASN A 105 12.61 8.17 8.54
C ASN A 105 13.86 7.41 8.09
N ASP A 106 13.97 6.12 8.42
CA ASP A 106 15.07 5.27 7.93
C ASP A 106 15.09 5.19 6.40
N LEU A 107 13.92 5.00 5.78
CA LEU A 107 13.80 5.00 4.31
C LEU A 107 14.16 6.35 3.69
N PHE A 108 13.83 7.46 4.35
CA PHE A 108 14.21 8.79 3.90
C PHE A 108 15.71 9.00 3.96
N GLN A 109 16.37 8.62 5.06
CA GLN A 109 17.83 8.74 5.16
C GLN A 109 18.52 7.89 4.10
N ARG A 110 18.07 6.64 3.90
CA ARG A 110 18.56 5.78 2.81
C ARG A 110 18.38 6.40 1.43
N ASP A 111 17.27 7.09 1.17
CA ASP A 111 17.07 7.80 -0.10
C ASP A 111 18.15 8.88 -0.27
N ILE A 112 18.42 9.68 0.76
CA ILE A 112 19.46 10.73 0.71
C ILE A 112 20.86 10.12 0.51
N GLU A 113 21.20 9.06 1.25
CA GLU A 113 22.46 8.34 1.14
C GLU A 113 22.68 7.76 -0.27
N ASN A 114 21.62 7.31 -0.93
CA ASN A 114 21.65 6.80 -2.29
C ASN A 114 21.60 7.90 -3.37
N GLY A 115 21.76 9.17 -2.99
CA GLY A 115 21.82 10.31 -3.92
C GLY A 115 20.46 10.78 -4.44
N VAL A 116 19.34 10.36 -3.82
CA VAL A 116 18.02 10.89 -4.15
C VAL A 116 17.90 12.31 -3.59
N SER A 117 17.47 13.27 -4.42
CA SER A 117 17.26 14.64 -3.96
C SER A 117 16.24 14.71 -2.81
N ILE A 118 16.48 15.59 -1.83
CA ILE A 118 15.58 15.84 -0.68
C ILE A 118 14.14 16.04 -1.13
N LYS A 119 13.92 16.86 -2.16
CA LYS A 119 12.59 17.10 -2.73
C LYS A 119 11.90 15.81 -3.19
N THR A 120 12.65 14.90 -3.81
CA THR A 120 12.12 13.61 -4.28
C THR A 120 11.88 12.65 -3.12
N ALA A 121 12.79 12.59 -2.15
CA ALA A 121 12.64 11.79 -0.94
C ALA A 121 11.41 12.24 -0.11
N MET A 122 11.24 13.55 0.09
CA MET A 122 10.05 14.11 0.76
C MET A 122 8.75 13.75 0.02
N ARG A 123 8.76 13.76 -1.32
CA ARG A 123 7.59 13.35 -2.11
C ARG A 123 7.27 11.86 -1.95
N ARG A 124 8.28 11.01 -1.75
CA ARG A 124 8.12 9.56 -1.55
C ARG A 124 7.57 9.22 -0.16
N MET A 125 7.81 10.08 0.83
CA MET A 125 7.40 9.89 2.23
C MET A 125 5.93 9.50 2.40
N GLU A 126 5.02 10.15 1.67
CA GLU A 126 3.60 9.84 1.75
C GLU A 126 3.28 8.42 1.26
N THR A 127 4.04 7.93 0.28
CA THR A 127 3.90 6.54 -0.18
C THR A 127 4.50 5.57 0.82
N TYR A 128 5.64 5.92 1.43
CA TYR A 128 6.28 5.10 2.46
C TYR A 128 5.42 4.93 3.70
N LYS A 129 4.81 6.01 4.22
CA LYS A 129 3.89 5.91 5.36
C LYS A 129 2.79 4.87 5.15
N ILE A 130 2.29 4.79 3.92
CA ILE A 130 1.21 3.88 3.56
C ILE A 130 1.75 2.45 3.38
N SER A 131 2.87 2.27 2.68
CA SER A 131 3.45 0.95 2.50
C SER A 131 3.93 0.35 3.81
N GLU A 132 4.68 1.13 4.62
CA GLU A 132 5.20 0.68 5.92
C GLU A 132 4.07 0.42 6.92
N GLY A 133 3.00 1.21 6.89
CA GLY A 133 1.81 0.92 7.67
C GLY A 133 1.17 -0.41 7.29
N LEU A 134 1.01 -0.68 5.99
CA LEU A 134 0.48 -1.97 5.53
C LEU A 134 1.41 -3.13 5.87
N HIS A 135 2.72 -2.97 5.71
CA HIS A 135 3.71 -4.02 6.05
C HIS A 135 3.71 -4.33 7.53
N LEU A 136 3.67 -3.31 8.40
CA LEU A 136 3.59 -3.54 9.84
C LEU A 136 2.31 -4.31 10.22
N LEU A 137 1.18 -4.03 9.58
CA LEU A 137 -0.07 -4.79 9.81
C LEU A 137 0.04 -6.24 9.32
N ILE A 138 0.70 -6.46 8.17
CA ILE A 138 1.00 -7.80 7.64
C ILE A 138 1.91 -8.57 8.61
N ASP A 139 3.01 -7.95 9.06
CA ASP A 139 3.95 -8.52 10.03
C ASP A 139 3.21 -8.99 11.29
N LEU A 140 2.37 -8.13 11.87
CA LEU A 140 1.61 -8.44 13.09
C LEU A 140 0.61 -9.59 12.89
N LEU A 141 -0.11 -9.61 11.76
CA LEU A 141 -1.03 -10.69 11.46
C LEU A 141 -0.29 -12.00 11.16
N PHE A 142 0.88 -11.93 10.54
CA PHE A 142 1.72 -13.10 10.30
C PHE A 142 2.14 -13.76 11.62
N GLU A 143 2.60 -12.97 12.59
CA GLU A 143 2.92 -13.47 13.94
C GLU A 143 1.71 -14.10 14.64
N LEU A 144 0.51 -13.62 14.36
CA LEU A 144 -0.73 -14.22 14.88
C LEU A 144 -1.12 -15.51 14.17
N GLY A 145 -0.45 -15.92 13.08
CA GLY A 145 -0.69 -17.15 12.33
C GLY A 145 -1.51 -16.99 11.04
N TYR A 146 -1.64 -15.76 10.51
CA TYR A 146 -2.21 -15.54 9.18
C TYR A 146 -1.14 -15.71 8.10
N ILE A 147 -1.53 -16.20 6.93
CA ILE A 147 -0.63 -16.38 5.78
C ILE A 147 -1.16 -15.56 4.61
N PHE A 148 -0.26 -14.92 3.88
CA PHE A 148 -0.59 -14.01 2.79
C PHE A 148 -0.06 -14.49 1.44
N VAL A 149 -0.92 -14.48 0.43
CA VAL A 149 -0.49 -14.60 -0.97
C VAL A 149 -0.48 -13.20 -1.56
N SER A 150 0.70 -12.73 -1.95
CA SER A 150 0.92 -11.32 -2.30
C SER A 150 1.64 -11.14 -3.63
N ARG A 151 1.37 -9.99 -4.27
CA ARG A 151 2.19 -9.47 -5.36
C ARG A 151 3.12 -8.39 -4.83
N ILE A 152 4.42 -8.55 -5.03
CA ILE A 152 5.41 -7.53 -4.68
C ILE A 152 5.73 -6.68 -5.91
N THR A 153 5.51 -5.36 -5.80
CA THR A 153 5.90 -4.41 -6.83
C THR A 153 7.26 -3.83 -6.50
N LYS A 154 8.22 -3.93 -7.43
CA LYS A 154 9.54 -3.30 -7.29
C LYS A 154 9.38 -1.78 -7.38
N GLY A 155 9.97 -1.08 -6.43
CA GLY A 155 10.07 0.37 -6.48
C GLY A 155 10.98 0.84 -7.62
N ALA A 156 10.73 2.04 -8.13
CA ALA A 156 11.60 2.67 -9.11
C ALA A 156 12.82 3.28 -8.41
N GLN A 157 14.03 3.08 -8.96
CA GLN A 157 15.28 3.67 -8.44
C GLN A 157 15.47 3.44 -6.93
N GLY A 158 15.41 2.18 -6.49
CA GLY A 158 15.66 1.80 -5.10
C GLY A 158 14.54 2.15 -4.10
N SER A 159 13.41 2.73 -4.56
CA SER A 159 12.30 3.02 -3.66
C SER A 159 11.72 1.75 -3.02
N GLN A 160 11.07 1.92 -1.87
CA GLN A 160 10.51 0.81 -1.10
C GLN A 160 9.61 -0.11 -1.95
N ARG A 161 9.78 -1.42 -1.76
CA ARG A 161 8.95 -2.43 -2.42
C ARG A 161 7.57 -2.42 -1.80
N ILE A 162 6.52 -2.55 -2.61
CA ILE A 162 5.14 -2.56 -2.09
C ILE A 162 4.57 -3.95 -2.25
N GLU A 163 4.36 -4.62 -1.12
CA GLU A 163 3.54 -5.82 -1.02
C GLU A 163 2.05 -5.50 -1.16
N THR A 164 1.38 -6.18 -2.08
CA THR A 164 -0.06 -6.08 -2.31
C THR A 164 -0.67 -7.46 -2.12
N VAL A 165 -1.33 -7.66 -0.99
CA VAL A 165 -2.01 -8.92 -0.64
C VAL A 165 -3.12 -9.19 -1.65
N LYS A 166 -3.31 -10.47 -1.99
CA LYS A 166 -4.36 -10.97 -2.88
C LYS A 166 -5.22 -12.04 -2.24
N GLU A 167 -4.65 -12.82 -1.34
CA GLU A 167 -5.40 -13.81 -0.56
C GLU A 167 -4.89 -13.82 0.87
N ILE A 168 -5.79 -14.06 1.81
CA ILE A 168 -5.49 -14.24 3.22
C ILE A 168 -5.94 -15.63 3.62
N TRP A 169 -5.05 -16.35 4.27
CA TRP A 169 -5.22 -17.73 4.68
C TRP A 169 -5.12 -17.85 6.20
N ARG A 170 -5.91 -18.77 6.76
CA ARG A 170 -5.86 -19.16 8.17
C ARG A 170 -6.10 -20.66 8.31
N ASN A 171 -5.27 -21.34 9.10
CA ASN A 171 -5.40 -22.77 9.38
C ASN A 171 -5.52 -23.63 8.10
N GLY A 172 -4.72 -23.31 7.07
CA GLY A 172 -4.69 -24.03 5.79
C GLY A 172 -5.88 -23.76 4.86
N LYS A 173 -6.75 -22.80 5.17
CA LYS A 173 -7.89 -22.42 4.33
C LYS A 173 -7.81 -20.96 3.91
N ILE A 174 -8.24 -20.67 2.69
CA ILE A 174 -8.51 -19.30 2.23
C ILE A 174 -9.68 -18.76 3.05
N ILE A 175 -9.50 -17.59 3.67
CA ILE A 175 -10.57 -16.88 4.39
C ILE A 175 -11.05 -15.65 3.63
N LEU A 176 -10.18 -15.02 2.82
CA LEU A 176 -10.51 -13.85 2.02
C LEU A 176 -9.69 -13.87 0.73
N GLU A 177 -10.36 -13.69 -0.40
CA GLU A 177 -9.76 -13.48 -1.72
C GLU A 177 -9.74 -11.99 -2.09
N LYS A 178 -9.14 -11.68 -3.23
CA LYS A 178 -8.94 -10.29 -3.69
C LYS A 178 -10.25 -9.49 -3.73
N ASN A 179 -11.32 -10.09 -4.23
CA ASN A 179 -12.62 -9.43 -4.35
C ASN A 179 -13.26 -9.19 -2.98
N ASP A 180 -13.13 -10.16 -2.06
CA ASP A 180 -13.60 -10.01 -0.68
C ASP A 180 -12.85 -8.88 0.03
N ILE A 181 -11.53 -8.81 -0.14
CA ILE A 181 -10.70 -7.75 0.43
C ILE A 181 -11.19 -6.38 -0.04
N GLU A 182 -11.50 -6.24 -1.33
CA GLU A 182 -11.96 -4.98 -1.91
C GLU A 182 -13.37 -4.61 -1.43
N GLU A 183 -14.32 -5.55 -1.47
CA GLU A 183 -15.70 -5.30 -1.09
C GLU A 183 -15.86 -5.10 0.43
N ILE A 184 -15.46 -6.09 1.22
CA ILE A 184 -15.61 -6.09 2.68
C ILE A 184 -14.72 -5.00 3.29
N GLY A 185 -13.50 -4.84 2.79
CA GLY A 185 -12.59 -3.79 3.26
C GLY A 185 -13.13 -2.38 3.02
N THR A 186 -13.83 -2.15 1.91
CA THR A 186 -14.48 -0.86 1.64
C THR A 186 -15.65 -0.58 2.60
N LYS A 187 -16.45 -1.61 2.91
CA LYS A 187 -17.55 -1.51 3.90
C LYS A 187 -17.02 -1.18 5.29
N ILE A 188 -16.01 -1.92 5.75
CA ILE A 188 -15.34 -1.69 7.05
C ILE A 188 -14.72 -0.30 7.11
N ASN A 189 -14.08 0.16 6.04
CA ASN A 189 -13.53 1.52 6.01
C ASN A 189 -14.63 2.57 6.20
N SER A 190 -15.76 2.38 5.52
CA SER A 190 -16.91 3.29 5.59
C SER A 190 -17.51 3.31 6.99
N TYR A 191 -17.63 2.14 7.64
CA TYR A 191 -18.01 2.03 9.04
C TYR A 191 -17.07 2.87 9.94
N PHE A 192 -15.75 2.63 9.88
CA PHE A 192 -14.81 3.39 10.70
C PHE A 192 -14.84 4.89 10.42
N PHE A 193 -14.97 5.27 9.15
CA PHE A 193 -15.03 6.68 8.77
C PHE A 193 -16.25 7.41 9.36
N ASN A 194 -17.39 6.71 9.45
CA ASN A 194 -18.60 7.24 10.08
C ASN A 194 -18.49 7.31 11.60
N GLU A 195 -17.84 6.32 12.21
CA GLU A 195 -17.67 6.21 13.66
C GLU A 195 -16.66 7.20 14.24
N ILE A 196 -15.54 7.42 13.54
CA ILE A 196 -14.53 8.39 13.97
C ILE A 196 -15.19 9.77 13.94
N LYS A 197 -15.41 10.38 15.10
CA LYS A 197 -15.89 11.77 15.21
C LYS A 197 -14.75 12.76 14.96
N SER A 198 -15.08 14.00 14.60
CA SER A 198 -14.09 14.98 14.12
C SER A 198 -13.14 15.54 15.19
N GLN A 199 -13.31 15.20 16.47
CA GLN A 199 -12.65 15.93 17.57
C GLN A 199 -11.90 15.06 18.60
N SER A 200 -12.01 13.72 18.55
CA SER A 200 -11.34 12.84 19.51
C SER A 200 -10.85 11.55 18.85
N ASN A 201 -9.93 10.87 19.53
CA ASN A 201 -9.56 9.51 19.16
C ASN A 201 -10.79 8.60 19.28
N TYR A 202 -10.83 7.58 18.41
CA TYR A 202 -11.87 6.57 18.39
C TYR A 202 -11.26 5.23 18.77
N THR A 203 -11.80 4.60 19.80
CA THR A 203 -11.30 3.32 20.33
C THR A 203 -12.30 2.22 20.06
N ILE A 204 -11.80 1.11 19.53
CA ILE A 204 -12.58 -0.07 19.19
C ILE A 204 -12.16 -1.18 20.13
N SER A 205 -13.08 -1.59 20.99
CA SER A 205 -12.86 -2.71 21.90
C SER A 205 -12.53 -3.99 21.14
N ARG A 206 -11.68 -4.83 21.72
CA ARG A 206 -11.31 -6.14 21.16
C ARG A 206 -12.55 -7.03 20.96
N GLY A 207 -12.61 -7.73 19.82
CA GLY A 207 -13.56 -8.81 19.57
C GLY A 207 -14.92 -8.39 19.00
N LEU A 208 -15.01 -7.24 18.33
CA LEU A 208 -16.24 -6.77 17.69
C LEU A 208 -16.62 -7.52 16.41
N ASN A 209 -15.78 -8.47 15.94
CA ASN A 209 -16.01 -9.28 14.74
C ASN A 209 -16.36 -8.44 13.50
N LEU A 210 -15.47 -7.50 13.19
CA LEU A 210 -15.70 -6.46 12.19
C LEU A 210 -15.89 -6.99 10.76
N LEU A 211 -15.50 -8.24 10.48
CA LEU A 211 -15.73 -8.89 9.18
C LEU A 211 -17.21 -9.19 8.89
N LYS A 212 -18.08 -9.14 9.90
CA LYS A 212 -19.52 -9.42 9.76
C LYS A 212 -20.40 -8.16 9.80
N ILE A 213 -19.80 -6.97 9.70
CA ILE A 213 -20.56 -5.72 9.65
C ILE A 213 -21.32 -5.66 8.32
N GLU A 214 -22.65 -5.56 8.42
CA GLU A 214 -23.59 -5.43 7.29
C GLU A 214 -23.57 -4.02 6.67
#